data_AF-A0A835S8D7-F1
#
_entry.id   AF-A0A835S8D7-F1
#
_cell.length_a   1.000
_cell.length_b   1.000
_cell.length_c   1.000
_cell.angle_alpha   90.00
_cell.angle_beta   90.00
_cell.angle_gamma   90.00
#
_symmetry.space_group_name_H-M   'P 1'
#
loop_
_entity.id
_entity.type
_entity.pdbx_description
1 polymer ?
#
loop_
_entity_poly.entity_id
_entity_poly.type
_entity_poly.pdbx_seq_one_letter_code
_entity_poly.pdbx_strand_id
1 'polypeptide(L)'
;MALPCNPSLPPTLQNSSPPCLSPSPTFPSPSIRPSFSTLNGSSKCSSSTKLGREKWLGDLCVPVYSTSEVIEKMREGKANGVLEEHPYRAMYSSLLGGIIMDPALMVVPMDDHMVHRGHGVFDTAMLVNGYLYDLDAHLDRFLRSASAAKISHPYPHETLRGIVLLLAAASRLKTGSLRYWLSSGPGDFSLSPPSNPRPAFYSLAMETTFSRELEGVKIITSTIPMKPSKFATMKSVNYLPNVLSKMEAEERGAFSSIWVDDHGCIAEGPNTNIAFVSKERALAS
;
A
#
# COMPACT_ATOMS: atom_id res chain seq x y z
N MET A 1 -18.51 27.75 -38.77
CA MET A 1 -18.54 29.17 -39.20
C MET A 1 -18.48 29.98 -37.91
N ALA A 2 -17.41 30.62 -37.43
CA ALA A 2 -16.04 30.94 -37.83
C ALA A 2 -15.16 30.83 -36.55
N LEU A 3 -14.03 30.10 -36.54
CA LEU A 3 -12.61 30.52 -36.67
C LEU A 3 -12.07 31.57 -35.65
N PRO A 4 -10.77 31.47 -35.27
CA PRO A 4 -10.25 31.76 -33.93
C PRO A 4 -9.35 33.02 -33.86
N CYS A 5 -9.00 33.46 -32.65
CA CYS A 5 -7.97 34.48 -32.43
C CYS A 5 -6.86 33.95 -31.50
N ASN A 6 -5.67 33.82 -32.07
CA ASN A 6 -4.37 33.90 -31.39
C ASN A 6 -3.48 34.78 -32.29
N PRO A 7 -2.85 35.82 -31.75
CA PRO A 7 -1.37 35.87 -31.75
C PRO A 7 -0.86 36.52 -30.43
N SER A 8 0.33 36.26 -29.88
CA SER A 8 1.67 36.48 -30.46
C SER A 8 2.77 36.04 -29.46
N LEU A 9 3.79 35.33 -29.93
CA LEU A 9 5.19 35.31 -29.40
C LEU A 9 5.94 36.55 -29.95
N PRO A 10 7.05 37.09 -29.37
CA PRO A 10 8.33 36.39 -29.05
C PRO A 10 9.11 37.06 -27.84
N PRO A 11 10.44 36.92 -27.58
CA PRO A 11 11.47 36.11 -28.23
C PRO A 11 12.30 35.17 -27.32
N THR A 12 12.99 34.28 -28.03
CA THR A 12 14.12 33.43 -27.66
C THR A 12 15.22 34.13 -26.87
N LEU A 13 15.64 33.53 -25.75
CA LEU A 13 16.97 33.72 -25.17
C LEU A 13 17.80 32.46 -25.36
N GLN A 14 19.01 32.70 -25.84
CA GLN A 14 19.98 31.76 -26.36
C GLN A 14 20.65 30.92 -25.28
N ASN A 15 21.17 29.78 -25.74
CA ASN A 15 22.14 28.91 -25.09
C ASN A 15 23.27 29.67 -24.38
N SER A 16 23.54 29.29 -23.13
CA SER A 16 24.88 29.38 -22.56
C SER A 16 25.17 28.11 -21.76
N SER A 17 26.05 27.26 -22.30
CA SER A 17 26.72 26.17 -21.59
C SER A 17 27.60 26.71 -20.45
N PRO A 18 27.89 25.90 -19.41
CA PRO A 18 28.36 26.39 -18.12
C PRO A 18 29.86 26.69 -18.12
N PRO A 19 30.36 27.60 -17.28
CA PRO A 19 31.79 27.70 -17.04
C PRO A 19 32.25 26.58 -16.09
N CYS A 20 33.12 25.71 -16.59
CA CYS A 20 34.02 24.90 -15.78
C CYS A 20 34.98 25.81 -15.01
N LEU A 21 35.06 25.69 -13.68
CA LEU A 21 36.23 26.05 -12.88
C LEU A 21 36.27 25.17 -11.61
N SER A 22 37.49 24.75 -11.30
CA SER A 22 37.99 23.68 -10.41
C SER A 22 38.07 24.04 -8.90
N PRO A 23 38.84 23.29 -8.09
CA PRO A 23 38.41 22.23 -7.19
C PRO A 23 38.08 22.69 -5.74
N SER A 24 37.41 21.78 -5.03
CA SER A 24 36.95 21.78 -3.63
C SER A 24 37.92 22.28 -2.54
N PRO A 25 37.41 22.92 -1.46
CA PRO A 25 38.02 22.82 -0.14
C PRO A 25 37.51 21.57 0.59
N THR A 26 38.44 20.67 0.86
CA THR A 26 38.32 19.51 1.76
C THR A 26 37.92 19.94 3.16
N PHE A 27 36.78 19.45 3.66
CA PHE A 27 36.45 19.46 5.08
C PHE A 27 36.92 18.13 5.70
N PRO A 28 37.60 18.13 6.86
CA PRO A 28 38.14 16.94 7.47
C PRO A 28 37.01 16.02 7.96
N SER A 29 37.02 14.77 7.50
CA SER A 29 36.16 13.70 8.00
C SER A 29 36.68 13.24 9.37
N PRO A 30 35.84 13.17 10.42
CA PRO A 30 36.21 12.41 11.61
C PRO A 30 36.04 10.92 11.29
N SER A 31 37.16 10.25 11.05
CA SER A 31 37.26 8.80 10.98
C SER A 31 37.03 8.20 12.37
N ILE A 32 35.78 7.89 12.71
CA ILE A 32 35.50 6.99 13.83
C ILE A 32 35.26 5.61 13.20
N ARG A 33 36.32 4.80 13.11
CA ARG A 33 36.18 3.36 12.93
C ARG A 33 35.84 2.76 14.31
N PRO A 34 34.69 2.11 14.52
CA PRO A 34 34.55 1.22 15.65
C PRO A 34 35.35 -0.04 15.34
N SER A 35 36.38 -0.32 16.14
CA SER A 35 37.02 -1.62 16.16
C SER A 35 36.00 -2.65 16.64
N PHE A 36 35.60 -3.57 15.77
CA PHE A 36 34.83 -4.75 16.16
C PHE A 36 35.77 -5.74 16.86
N SER A 37 35.78 -5.72 18.19
CA SER A 37 36.25 -6.85 18.99
C SER A 37 35.06 -7.76 19.25
N THR A 38 35.13 -9.00 18.75
CA THR A 38 34.23 -10.10 19.10
C THR A 38 34.23 -10.32 20.62
N LEU A 39 33.13 -9.96 21.28
CA LEU A 39 32.88 -10.32 22.68
C LEU A 39 31.87 -11.47 22.71
N ASN A 40 32.41 -12.69 22.72
CA ASN A 40 31.75 -13.83 23.33
C ASN A 40 31.71 -13.58 24.85
N GLY A 41 30.52 -13.42 25.42
CA GLY A 41 30.38 -13.24 26.87
C GLY A 41 28.94 -13.21 27.32
N SER A 42 28.48 -14.33 27.86
CA SER A 42 27.23 -14.45 28.63
C SER A 42 27.26 -13.53 29.86
N SER A 43 26.41 -12.50 29.92
CA SER A 43 26.23 -11.67 31.13
C SER A 43 24.82 -11.84 31.69
N LYS A 44 24.74 -12.37 32.92
CA LYS A 44 23.53 -12.39 33.76
C LYS A 44 23.28 -10.99 34.33
N CYS A 45 22.10 -10.40 34.10
CA CYS A 45 21.65 -9.18 34.78
C CYS A 45 21.04 -9.50 36.15
N SER A 46 21.46 -8.77 37.18
CA SER A 46 20.86 -8.76 38.52
C SER A 46 20.04 -7.49 38.74
N SER A 47 18.89 -7.64 39.40
CA SER A 47 17.85 -6.61 39.55
C SER A 47 18.05 -5.70 40.77
N SER A 48 17.82 -4.39 40.62
CA SER A 48 17.40 -3.53 41.73
C SER A 48 16.33 -2.53 41.28
N THR A 49 15.37 -2.28 42.18
CA THR A 49 14.05 -1.72 41.90
C THR A 49 13.98 -0.23 42.25
N LYS A 50 13.67 0.65 41.29
CA LYS A 50 13.01 1.95 41.53
C LYS A 50 12.01 2.26 40.40
N LEU A 51 10.84 2.74 40.82
CA LEU A 51 9.64 2.87 40.00
C LEU A 51 9.47 4.34 39.57
N GLY A 52 9.59 4.63 38.27
CA GLY A 52 9.31 5.95 37.68
C GLY A 52 10.37 6.35 36.65
N ARG A 53 10.00 6.42 35.36
CA ARG A 53 10.86 6.76 34.20
C ARG A 53 12.04 5.82 33.87
N GLU A 54 12.64 5.14 34.85
CA GLU A 54 13.76 4.19 34.66
C GLU A 54 13.32 2.85 34.01
N LYS A 55 12.01 2.54 34.02
CA LYS A 55 11.47 1.23 33.59
C LYS A 55 11.58 0.95 32.08
N TRP A 56 11.70 1.98 31.24
CA TRP A 56 11.84 1.84 29.78
C TRP A 56 13.30 1.85 29.30
N LEU A 57 14.23 2.26 30.18
CA LEU A 57 15.65 2.43 29.87
C LEU A 57 16.55 1.40 30.57
N GLY A 58 16.02 0.66 31.56
CA GLY A 58 16.76 -0.42 32.21
C GLY A 58 17.18 -1.49 31.19
N ASP A 59 18.50 -1.60 31.00
CA ASP A 59 19.19 -2.49 30.05
C ASP A 59 18.50 -2.64 28.69
N LEU A 60 18.15 -1.52 28.04
CA LEU A 60 17.65 -1.54 26.66
C LEU A 60 18.74 -2.02 25.71
N CYS A 61 18.80 -3.34 25.51
CA CYS A 61 19.65 -3.98 24.52
C CYS A 61 18.81 -4.24 23.26
N VAL A 62 19.06 -3.46 22.20
CA VAL A 62 18.46 -3.69 20.87
C VAL A 62 19.44 -4.54 20.06
N PRO A 63 19.14 -5.82 19.81
CA PRO A 63 20.05 -6.70 19.09
C PRO A 63 20.18 -6.30 17.62
N VAL A 64 21.39 -6.45 17.07
CA VAL A 64 21.66 -6.34 15.63
C VAL A 64 21.69 -7.75 15.07
N TYR A 65 20.78 -8.05 14.14
CA TYR A 65 20.64 -9.37 13.55
C TYR A 65 21.38 -9.47 12.20
N SER A 66 22.00 -10.62 11.96
CA SER A 66 22.46 -11.05 10.64
C SER A 66 21.29 -11.40 9.72
N THR A 67 21.54 -11.50 8.41
CA THR A 67 20.51 -11.84 7.43
C THR A 67 19.82 -13.17 7.71
N SER A 68 20.57 -14.21 8.11
CA SER A 68 20.00 -15.51 8.46
C SER A 68 19.11 -15.42 9.70
N GLU A 69 19.57 -14.72 10.74
CA GLU A 69 18.77 -14.51 11.97
C GLU A 69 17.48 -13.74 11.68
N VAL A 70 17.50 -12.77 10.76
CA VAL A 70 16.29 -12.06 10.33
C VAL A 70 15.31 -13.02 9.67
N ILE A 71 15.75 -13.83 8.70
CA ILE A 71 14.87 -14.77 7.98
C ILE A 71 14.27 -15.80 8.95
N GLU A 72 15.08 -16.35 9.85
CA GLU A 72 14.62 -17.27 10.90
C GLU A 72 13.58 -16.60 11.79
N LYS A 73 13.85 -15.39 12.29
CA LYS A 73 12.92 -14.64 13.14
C LYS A 73 11.62 -14.26 12.43
N MET A 74 11.65 -13.95 11.15
CA MET A 74 10.44 -13.67 10.38
C MET A 74 9.55 -14.92 10.28
N ARG A 75 10.16 -16.09 10.07
CA ARG A 75 9.44 -17.37 10.05
C ARG A 75 8.91 -17.75 11.42
N GLU A 76 9.71 -17.61 12.47
CA GLU A 76 9.31 -17.84 13.87
C GLU A 76 8.15 -16.91 14.28
N GLY A 77 8.26 -15.61 13.98
CA GLY A 77 7.23 -14.64 14.31
C GLY A 77 5.89 -14.95 13.65
N LYS A 78 5.91 -15.49 12.42
CA LYS A 78 4.71 -15.97 11.73
C LYS A 78 4.17 -17.30 12.26
N ALA A 79 5.03 -18.16 12.80
CA ALA A 79 4.63 -19.42 13.44
C ALA A 79 4.05 -19.19 14.86
N ASN A 80 4.53 -18.17 15.57
CA ASN A 80 4.17 -17.87 16.96
C ASN A 80 2.96 -16.93 17.11
N GLY A 81 2.52 -16.29 16.01
CA GLY A 81 1.26 -15.56 15.99
C GLY A 81 0.08 -16.54 16.08
N VAL A 82 -0.64 -16.50 17.20
CA VAL A 82 -1.86 -17.30 17.43
C VAL A 82 -2.85 -17.09 16.27
N LEU A 83 -3.42 -18.22 15.79
CA LEU A 83 -4.60 -18.40 14.90
C LEU A 83 -4.31 -18.93 13.49
N GLU A 84 -4.80 -20.16 13.26
CA GLU A 84 -5.31 -20.73 12.00
C GLU A 84 -4.41 -20.69 10.75
N GLU A 85 -4.76 -21.47 9.73
CA GLU A 85 -4.07 -21.39 8.45
C GLU A 85 -4.08 -19.93 7.95
N HIS A 86 -2.89 -19.36 7.71
CA HIS A 86 -2.79 -18.00 7.17
C HIS A 86 -3.56 -17.92 5.84
N PRO A 87 -4.49 -16.95 5.68
CA PRO A 87 -5.28 -16.84 4.47
C PRO A 87 -4.42 -16.46 3.25
N TYR A 88 -3.21 -15.95 3.46
CA TYR A 88 -2.29 -15.53 2.41
C TYR A 88 -1.56 -16.75 1.83
N ARG A 89 -1.82 -17.07 0.56
CA ARG A 89 -1.28 -18.28 -0.08
C ARG A 89 -0.06 -18.03 -0.96
N ALA A 90 -0.02 -16.89 -1.64
CA ALA A 90 1.10 -16.53 -2.52
C ALA A 90 1.15 -15.02 -2.76
N MET A 91 2.35 -14.47 -2.90
CA MET A 91 2.57 -13.07 -3.28
C MET A 91 3.52 -12.97 -4.48
N TYR A 92 3.15 -12.24 -5.53
CA TYR A 92 4.10 -11.80 -6.55
C TYR A 92 4.75 -10.47 -6.14
N SER A 93 6.05 -10.33 -6.37
CA SER A 93 6.78 -9.07 -6.24
C SER A 93 7.62 -8.81 -7.49
N SER A 94 7.40 -7.68 -8.16
CA SER A 94 8.21 -7.29 -9.32
C SER A 94 9.64 -6.91 -8.95
N LEU A 95 9.90 -6.58 -7.68
CA LEU A 95 11.26 -6.31 -7.18
C LEU A 95 12.10 -7.59 -7.12
N LEU A 96 11.49 -8.72 -6.76
CA LEU A 96 12.13 -10.03 -6.78
C LEU A 96 11.96 -10.74 -8.13
N GLY A 97 11.02 -10.30 -8.95
CA GLY A 97 10.69 -10.91 -10.24
C GLY A 97 9.99 -12.27 -10.12
N GLY A 98 9.34 -12.57 -8.99
CA GLY A 98 8.85 -13.92 -8.70
C GLY A 98 7.69 -14.01 -7.73
N ILE A 99 7.15 -15.24 -7.61
CA ILE A 99 6.09 -15.61 -6.68
C ILE A 99 6.71 -16.18 -5.40
N ILE A 100 6.31 -15.62 -4.27
CA ILE A 100 6.73 -15.95 -2.92
C ILE A 100 5.61 -16.77 -2.29
N MET A 101 5.93 -18.00 -1.86
CA MET A 101 4.98 -18.89 -1.20
C MET A 101 5.05 -18.80 0.33
N ASP A 102 6.20 -18.42 0.87
CA ASP A 102 6.42 -18.30 2.32
C ASP A 102 5.81 -16.98 2.83
N PRO A 103 4.74 -17.01 3.65
CA PRO A 103 4.08 -15.80 4.15
C PRO A 103 4.98 -14.91 5.01
N ALA A 104 6.06 -15.45 5.58
CA ALA A 104 7.05 -14.66 6.31
C ALA A 104 7.88 -13.77 5.40
N LEU A 105 7.99 -14.12 4.11
CA LEU A 105 8.80 -13.42 3.12
C LEU A 105 7.96 -12.56 2.17
N MET A 106 6.65 -12.48 2.40
CA MET A 106 5.74 -11.58 1.68
C MET A 106 5.92 -10.15 2.20
N VAL A 107 6.99 -9.48 1.76
CA VAL A 107 7.43 -8.19 2.30
C VAL A 107 7.41 -7.08 1.26
N VAL A 108 7.23 -5.85 1.74
CA VAL A 108 7.40 -4.61 0.96
C VAL A 108 8.55 -3.83 1.60
N PRO A 109 9.48 -3.26 0.81
CA PRO A 109 10.57 -2.46 1.35
C PRO A 109 10.06 -1.23 2.14
N MET A 110 10.76 -0.86 3.21
CA MET A 110 10.38 0.28 4.05
C MET A 110 10.51 1.63 3.31
N ASP A 111 11.44 1.71 2.37
CA ASP A 111 11.72 2.86 1.51
C ASP A 111 10.83 2.90 0.26
N ASP A 112 9.85 2.00 0.15
CA ASP A 112 8.82 2.06 -0.89
C ASP A 112 7.86 3.22 -0.62
N HIS A 113 7.72 4.15 -1.56
CA HIS A 113 6.89 5.35 -1.42
C HIS A 113 5.41 5.06 -1.11
N MET A 114 4.91 3.87 -1.45
CA MET A 114 3.56 3.45 -1.03
C MET A 114 3.47 3.31 0.49
N VAL A 115 4.54 2.85 1.15
CA VAL A 115 4.60 2.61 2.61
C VAL A 115 4.68 3.91 3.39
N HIS A 116 5.62 4.80 3.03
CA HIS A 116 5.89 6.00 3.84
C HIS A 116 5.24 7.29 3.30
N ARG A 117 4.64 7.27 2.09
CA ARG A 117 3.89 8.41 1.52
C ARG A 117 2.47 8.08 1.05
N GLY A 118 2.07 6.81 1.01
CA GLY A 118 0.80 6.41 0.39
C GLY A 118 0.77 6.62 -1.13
N HIS A 119 1.93 6.75 -1.79
CA HIS A 119 2.02 6.94 -3.25
C HIS A 119 1.92 5.60 -3.98
N GLY A 120 0.75 4.98 -3.88
CA GLY A 120 0.42 3.74 -4.55
C GLY A 120 -1.08 3.59 -4.79
N VAL A 121 -1.41 2.73 -5.75
CA VAL A 121 -2.78 2.35 -6.11
C VAL A 121 -2.97 0.87 -5.93
N PHE A 122 -4.22 0.44 -5.78
CA PHE A 122 -4.56 -0.98 -5.68
C PHE A 122 -5.88 -1.29 -6.35
N ASP A 123 -6.07 -2.55 -6.72
CA ASP A 123 -7.39 -3.09 -7.04
C ASP A 123 -7.50 -4.53 -6.51
N THR A 124 -8.69 -5.13 -6.61
CA THR A 124 -8.97 -6.48 -6.11
C THR A 124 -9.94 -7.17 -7.05
N ALA A 125 -9.54 -8.33 -7.58
CA ALA A 125 -10.40 -9.22 -8.33
C ALA A 125 -10.82 -10.40 -7.45
N MET A 126 -12.07 -10.82 -7.58
CA MET A 126 -12.65 -11.93 -6.82
C MET A 126 -12.34 -13.24 -7.54
N LEU A 127 -11.92 -14.26 -6.79
CA LEU A 127 -11.70 -15.61 -7.28
C LEU A 127 -12.85 -16.50 -6.81
N VAL A 128 -13.60 -17.06 -7.75
CA VAL A 128 -14.76 -17.90 -7.46
C VAL A 128 -14.69 -19.15 -8.34
N ASN A 129 -14.72 -20.33 -7.72
CA ASN A 129 -14.58 -21.62 -8.40
C ASN A 129 -13.36 -21.72 -9.34
N GLY A 130 -12.28 -21.01 -9.01
CA GLY A 130 -11.04 -20.94 -9.80
C GLY A 130 -11.06 -19.92 -10.95
N TYR A 131 -12.10 -19.09 -11.07
CA TYR A 131 -12.22 -18.04 -12.08
C TYR A 131 -12.13 -16.65 -11.45
N LEU A 132 -11.33 -15.78 -12.07
CA LEU A 132 -11.28 -14.37 -11.69
C LEU A 132 -12.43 -13.62 -12.34
N TYR A 133 -13.25 -12.97 -11.51
CA TYR A 133 -14.37 -12.18 -11.97
C TYR A 133 -13.91 -10.82 -12.51
N ASP A 134 -14.34 -10.51 -13.74
CA ASP A 134 -14.19 -9.21 -14.42
C ASP A 134 -12.77 -8.61 -14.38
N LEU A 135 -11.74 -9.48 -14.47
CA LEU A 135 -10.34 -9.10 -14.26
C LEU A 135 -9.90 -7.94 -15.16
N ASP A 136 -10.30 -7.95 -16.43
CA ASP A 136 -9.86 -6.94 -17.40
C ASP A 136 -10.42 -5.55 -17.03
N ALA A 137 -11.69 -5.45 -16.61
CA ALA A 137 -12.27 -4.17 -16.16
C ALA A 137 -11.60 -3.66 -14.87
N HIS A 138 -11.23 -4.56 -13.95
CA HIS A 138 -10.47 -4.21 -12.76
C HIS A 138 -9.07 -3.70 -13.12
N LEU A 139 -8.36 -4.35 -14.06
CA LEU A 139 -7.04 -3.91 -14.52
C LEU A 139 -7.11 -2.57 -15.27
N ASP A 140 -8.14 -2.34 -16.06
CA ASP A 140 -8.37 -1.05 -16.71
C ASP A 140 -8.56 0.07 -15.68
N ARG A 141 -9.37 -0.16 -14.63
CA ARG A 141 -9.54 0.80 -13.53
C ARG A 141 -8.24 1.02 -12.75
N PHE A 142 -7.48 -0.04 -12.52
CA PHE A 142 -6.20 -0.01 -11.85
C PHE A 142 -5.20 0.88 -12.61
N LEU A 143 -5.08 0.70 -13.93
CA LEU A 143 -4.22 1.52 -14.80
C LEU A 143 -4.68 2.98 -14.87
N ARG A 144 -6.00 3.24 -14.93
CA ARG A 144 -6.54 4.61 -14.81
C ARG A 144 -6.16 5.25 -13.47
N SER A 145 -6.25 4.50 -12.38
CA SER A 145 -5.86 4.98 -11.04
C SER A 145 -4.36 5.29 -10.98
N ALA A 146 -3.51 4.42 -11.54
CA ALA A 146 -2.07 4.62 -11.62
C ALA A 146 -1.71 5.90 -12.42
N SER A 147 -2.37 6.10 -13.56
CA SER A 147 -2.22 7.31 -14.38
C SER A 147 -2.61 8.57 -13.61
N ALA A 148 -3.77 8.57 -12.93
CA ALA A 148 -4.22 9.68 -12.09
C ALA A 148 -3.28 9.96 -10.91
N ALA A 149 -2.63 8.92 -10.38
CA ALA A 149 -1.61 9.00 -9.33
C ALA A 149 -0.22 9.42 -9.85
N LYS A 150 -0.06 9.62 -11.16
CA LYS A 150 1.23 9.90 -11.83
C LYS A 150 2.29 8.82 -11.58
N ILE A 151 1.88 7.55 -11.51
CA ILE A 151 2.79 6.42 -11.41
C ILE A 151 3.07 5.89 -12.83
N SER A 152 4.19 6.32 -13.41
CA SER A 152 4.64 5.84 -14.73
C SER A 152 5.29 4.47 -14.59
N HIS A 153 4.69 3.41 -15.15
CA HIS A 153 5.18 2.04 -15.01
C HIS A 153 5.47 1.34 -16.36
N PRO A 154 6.34 0.32 -16.38
CA PRO A 154 6.69 -0.37 -17.62
C PRO A 154 5.73 -1.51 -17.99
N TYR A 155 4.80 -1.88 -17.11
CA TYR A 155 3.97 -3.09 -17.28
C TYR A 155 2.81 -2.88 -18.27
N PRO A 156 2.76 -3.59 -19.41
CA PRO A 156 1.57 -3.63 -20.25
C PRO A 156 0.39 -4.31 -19.54
N HIS A 157 -0.83 -3.99 -19.96
CA HIS A 157 -2.06 -4.62 -19.45
C HIS A 157 -1.96 -6.16 -19.45
N GLU A 158 -1.60 -6.76 -20.59
CA GLU A 158 -1.48 -8.21 -20.75
C GLU A 158 -0.44 -8.84 -19.82
N THR A 159 0.64 -8.11 -19.50
CA THR A 159 1.65 -8.60 -18.55
C THR A 159 1.09 -8.64 -17.13
N LEU A 160 0.39 -7.58 -16.70
CA LEU A 160 -0.27 -7.56 -15.39
C LEU A 160 -1.31 -8.68 -15.27
N ARG A 161 -2.12 -8.83 -16.32
CA ARG A 161 -3.11 -9.91 -16.44
C ARG A 161 -2.46 -11.29 -16.31
N GLY A 162 -1.40 -11.54 -17.05
CA GLY A 162 -0.63 -12.79 -16.98
C GLY A 162 -0.07 -13.07 -15.59
N ILE A 163 0.51 -12.06 -14.93
CA ILE A 163 1.04 -12.19 -13.56
C ILE A 163 -0.06 -12.58 -12.58
N VAL A 164 -1.21 -11.89 -12.62
CA VAL A 164 -2.34 -12.15 -11.71
C VAL A 164 -2.90 -13.57 -11.94
N LEU A 165 -3.00 -14.03 -13.20
CA LEU A 165 -3.44 -15.39 -13.52
C LEU A 165 -2.44 -16.46 -13.05
N LEU A 166 -1.15 -16.25 -13.26
CA LEU A 166 -0.09 -17.16 -12.80
C LEU A 166 -0.06 -17.24 -11.28
N LEU A 167 -0.26 -16.11 -10.59
CA LEU A 167 -0.38 -16.07 -9.14
C LEU A 167 -1.61 -16.85 -8.64
N ALA A 168 -2.77 -16.67 -9.28
CA ALA A 168 -3.98 -17.42 -8.96
C ALA A 168 -3.72 -18.93 -9.07
N ALA A 169 -3.11 -19.38 -10.17
CA ALA A 169 -2.76 -20.77 -10.37
C ALA A 169 -1.77 -21.29 -9.31
N ALA A 170 -0.70 -20.55 -9.01
CA ALA A 170 0.31 -20.92 -8.01
C ALA A 170 -0.28 -21.00 -6.59
N SER A 171 -1.25 -20.14 -6.27
CA SER A 171 -1.93 -20.11 -4.97
C SER A 171 -2.80 -21.35 -4.69
N ARG A 172 -3.19 -22.08 -5.75
CA ARG A 172 -4.14 -23.21 -5.71
C ARG A 172 -5.52 -22.90 -5.12
N LEU A 173 -5.83 -21.62 -4.87
CA LEU A 173 -7.14 -21.20 -4.38
C LEU A 173 -8.22 -21.49 -5.44
N LYS A 174 -9.39 -21.90 -4.96
CA LYS A 174 -10.62 -21.94 -5.77
C LYS A 174 -11.55 -20.79 -5.41
N THR A 175 -11.51 -20.35 -4.17
CA THR A 175 -12.33 -19.23 -3.67
C THR A 175 -11.43 -18.29 -2.88
N GLY A 176 -11.54 -16.99 -3.11
CA GLY A 176 -10.75 -15.99 -2.43
C GLY A 176 -10.68 -14.69 -3.23
N SER A 177 -9.61 -13.94 -3.05
CA SER A 177 -9.37 -12.71 -3.80
C SER A 177 -7.91 -12.56 -4.20
N LEU A 178 -7.69 -11.88 -5.32
CA LEU A 178 -6.38 -11.40 -5.71
C LEU A 178 -6.39 -9.89 -5.60
N ARG A 179 -5.62 -9.38 -4.64
CA ARG A 179 -5.37 -7.95 -4.49
C ARG A 179 -4.02 -7.63 -5.09
N TYR A 180 -3.92 -6.49 -5.75
CA TYR A 180 -2.68 -6.07 -6.36
C TYR A 180 -2.47 -4.58 -6.21
N TRP A 181 -1.21 -4.18 -6.14
CA TRP A 181 -0.76 -2.83 -5.87
C TRP A 181 0.26 -2.42 -6.92
N LEU A 182 0.22 -1.14 -7.28
CA LEU A 182 1.29 -0.49 -8.02
C LEU A 182 1.77 0.69 -7.19
N SER A 183 3.04 0.64 -6.81
CA SER A 183 3.74 1.69 -6.08
C SER A 183 4.58 2.55 -7.03
N SER A 184 4.82 3.81 -6.65
CA SER A 184 5.90 4.61 -7.25
C SER A 184 7.30 4.00 -7.04
N GLY A 185 7.42 3.05 -6.12
CA GLY A 185 8.59 2.21 -5.91
C GLY A 185 9.47 2.61 -4.73
N PRO A 186 10.52 1.80 -4.46
CA PRO A 186 11.60 2.13 -3.53
C PRO A 186 12.40 3.36 -3.99
N GLY A 187 12.96 4.09 -3.02
CA GLY A 187 13.72 5.30 -3.27
C GLY A 187 14.27 5.92 -2.01
N ASP A 188 14.35 7.25 -2.00
CA ASP A 188 14.66 8.01 -0.80
C ASP A 188 13.38 8.41 -0.05
N PHE A 189 13.52 9.00 1.13
CA PHE A 189 12.38 9.42 1.94
C PHE A 189 11.87 10.83 1.58
N SER A 190 12.15 11.34 0.38
CA SER A 190 11.65 12.66 -0.05
C SER A 190 10.15 12.64 -0.29
N LEU A 191 9.57 13.83 -0.55
CA LEU A 191 8.17 13.94 -0.94
C LEU A 191 7.95 13.53 -2.40
N SER A 192 8.83 13.96 -3.29
CA SER A 192 8.84 13.55 -4.69
C SER A 192 9.60 12.23 -4.85
N PRO A 193 9.13 11.32 -5.73
CA PRO A 193 9.93 10.17 -6.15
C PRO A 193 11.29 10.60 -6.73
N PRO A 194 12.30 9.72 -6.72
CA PRO A 194 13.59 9.99 -7.36
C PRO A 194 13.39 10.24 -8.86
N SER A 195 14.35 10.93 -9.48
CA SER A 195 14.30 11.31 -10.91
C SER A 195 14.18 10.12 -11.86
N ASN A 196 14.61 8.94 -11.44
CA ASN A 196 14.43 7.67 -12.15
C ASN A 196 13.70 6.68 -11.24
N PRO A 197 12.36 6.82 -11.08
CA PRO A 197 11.59 5.98 -10.18
C PRO A 197 11.57 4.54 -10.69
N ARG A 198 11.48 3.58 -9.77
CA ARG A 198 11.35 2.15 -10.07
C ARG A 198 10.02 1.59 -9.56
N PRO A 199 8.91 1.83 -10.28
CA PRO A 199 7.59 1.38 -9.87
C PRO A 199 7.54 -0.12 -9.60
N ALA A 200 6.99 -0.46 -8.45
CA ALA A 200 6.88 -1.83 -7.99
C ALA A 200 5.44 -2.32 -8.12
N PHE A 201 5.26 -3.47 -8.77
CA PHE A 201 3.98 -4.18 -8.82
C PHE A 201 4.01 -5.35 -7.84
N TYR A 202 3.00 -5.40 -6.99
CA TYR A 202 2.80 -6.47 -6.03
C TYR A 202 1.42 -7.08 -6.23
N SER A 203 1.29 -8.39 -6.04
CA SER A 203 -0.02 -9.05 -6.04
C SER A 203 -0.06 -10.13 -4.98
N LEU A 204 -1.17 -10.27 -4.27
CA LEU A 204 -1.36 -11.19 -3.17
C LEU A 204 -2.64 -11.99 -3.39
N ALA A 205 -2.50 -13.32 -3.38
CA ALA A 205 -3.61 -14.26 -3.40
C ALA A 205 -3.99 -14.65 -1.97
N MET A 206 -5.24 -14.38 -1.62
CA MET A 206 -5.76 -14.54 -0.26
C MET A 206 -7.03 -15.37 -0.29
N GLU A 207 -7.09 -16.36 0.58
CA GLU A 207 -8.33 -17.06 0.90
C GLU A 207 -9.30 -16.07 1.53
N THR A 208 -10.55 -16.12 1.08
CA THR A 208 -11.61 -15.27 1.60
C THR A 208 -12.92 -16.02 1.47
N THR A 209 -13.64 -16.16 2.57
CA THR A 209 -14.99 -16.71 2.57
C THR A 209 -15.98 -15.60 2.28
N PHE A 210 -16.86 -15.84 1.31
CA PHE A 210 -17.94 -14.92 0.98
C PHE A 210 -19.18 -15.39 1.71
N SER A 211 -19.57 -14.68 2.77
CA SER A 211 -20.85 -14.96 3.42
C SER A 211 -21.99 -14.72 2.44
N ARG A 212 -22.93 -15.66 2.38
CA ARG A 212 -24.16 -15.55 1.59
C ARG A 212 -25.33 -15.04 2.44
N GLU A 213 -25.12 -14.79 3.72
CA GLU A 213 -26.17 -14.34 4.64
C GLU A 213 -26.45 -12.86 4.39
N LEU A 214 -27.64 -12.61 3.84
CA LEU A 214 -28.16 -11.29 3.49
C LEU A 214 -28.94 -10.70 4.67
N GLU A 215 -28.35 -10.71 5.87
CA GLU A 215 -28.94 -9.98 6.98
C GLU A 215 -28.73 -8.48 6.80
N GLY A 216 -29.80 -7.71 7.02
CA GLY A 216 -29.71 -6.25 6.96
C GLY A 216 -28.75 -5.74 8.03
N VAL A 217 -27.87 -4.81 7.64
CA VAL A 217 -26.87 -4.24 8.54
C VAL A 217 -27.23 -2.82 8.96
N LYS A 218 -26.89 -2.47 10.20
CA LYS A 218 -27.01 -1.09 10.68
C LYS A 218 -25.86 -0.23 10.13
N ILE A 219 -26.20 0.93 9.58
CA ILE A 219 -25.23 1.93 9.13
C ILE A 219 -25.46 3.28 9.83
N ILE A 220 -24.40 4.08 9.93
CA ILE A 220 -24.45 5.45 10.46
C ILE A 220 -23.90 6.46 9.43
N THR A 221 -24.25 7.72 9.58
CA THR A 221 -23.52 8.81 8.91
C THR A 221 -22.22 9.12 9.67
N SER A 222 -21.12 9.17 8.94
CA SER A 222 -19.79 9.44 9.50
C SER A 222 -19.56 10.93 9.74
N THR A 223 -18.84 11.27 10.80
CA THR A 223 -18.31 12.62 11.04
C THR A 223 -16.89 12.82 10.47
N ILE A 224 -16.23 11.73 10.06
CA ILE A 224 -14.91 11.79 9.44
C ILE A 224 -15.03 12.46 8.06
N PRO A 225 -14.18 13.45 7.73
CA PRO A 225 -14.23 14.12 6.43
C PRO A 225 -14.08 13.15 5.26
N MET A 226 -14.95 13.31 4.25
CA MET A 226 -14.85 12.57 3.00
C MET A 226 -13.59 12.98 2.23
N LYS A 227 -13.05 12.05 1.43
CA LYS A 227 -11.96 12.37 0.51
C LYS A 227 -12.43 13.41 -0.53
N PRO A 228 -11.59 14.40 -0.88
CA PRO A 228 -11.86 15.24 -2.04
C PRO A 228 -12.05 14.38 -3.30
N SER A 229 -12.94 14.79 -4.21
CA SER A 229 -13.35 14.03 -5.41
C SER A 229 -12.16 13.43 -6.18
N LYS A 230 -11.07 14.19 -6.35
CA LYS A 230 -9.84 13.73 -7.02
C LYS A 230 -9.24 12.45 -6.42
N PHE A 231 -9.33 12.27 -5.11
CA PHE A 231 -8.83 11.09 -4.40
C PHE A 231 -9.89 9.99 -4.26
N ALA A 232 -11.18 10.34 -4.40
CA ALA A 232 -12.28 9.38 -4.36
C ALA A 232 -12.37 8.57 -5.67
N THR A 233 -12.13 9.19 -6.83
CA THR A 233 -12.17 8.50 -8.14
C THR A 233 -10.94 7.63 -8.42
N MET A 234 -9.93 7.66 -7.53
CA MET A 234 -8.69 6.91 -7.64
C MET A 234 -8.64 5.85 -6.56
N LYS A 235 -8.49 4.57 -6.95
CA LYS A 235 -8.34 3.49 -5.98
C LYS A 235 -6.92 3.44 -5.43
N SER A 236 -6.62 4.38 -4.53
CA SER A 236 -5.29 4.57 -3.92
C SER A 236 -5.16 3.90 -2.56
N VAL A 237 -3.95 3.72 -2.05
CA VAL A 237 -3.72 3.18 -0.68
C VAL A 237 -4.00 4.18 0.44
N ASN A 238 -4.42 5.40 0.13
CA ASN A 238 -4.71 6.47 1.10
C ASN A 238 -6.06 6.24 1.77
N TYR A 239 -6.13 5.24 2.66
CA TYR A 239 -7.37 4.72 3.26
C TYR A 239 -7.60 5.13 4.72
N LEU A 240 -6.76 6.00 5.29
CA LEU A 240 -6.95 6.44 6.67
C LEU A 240 -8.36 7.02 6.94
N PRO A 241 -8.96 7.88 6.08
CA PRO A 241 -10.34 8.32 6.28
C PRO A 241 -11.35 7.17 6.30
N ASN A 242 -11.18 6.16 5.44
CA ASN A 242 -12.05 4.97 5.39
C ASN A 242 -11.93 4.15 6.68
N VAL A 243 -10.69 3.96 7.17
CA VAL A 243 -10.43 3.25 8.43
C VAL A 243 -11.08 3.98 9.60
N LEU A 244 -10.86 5.29 9.73
CA LEU A 244 -11.45 6.08 10.81
C LEU A 244 -12.98 6.07 10.76
N SER A 245 -13.56 6.14 9.56
CA SER A 245 -15.01 6.09 9.38
C SER A 245 -15.59 4.73 9.77
N LYS A 246 -14.88 3.63 9.44
CA LYS A 246 -15.25 2.27 9.87
C LYS A 246 -15.15 2.12 11.39
N MET A 247 -14.08 2.63 12.01
CA MET A 247 -13.90 2.61 13.47
C MET A 247 -15.02 3.37 14.17
N GLU A 248 -15.38 4.56 13.68
CA GLU A 248 -16.50 5.36 14.21
C GLU A 248 -17.83 4.59 14.17
N ALA A 249 -18.08 3.81 13.11
CA ALA A 249 -19.27 2.95 13.02
C ALA A 249 -19.25 1.85 14.08
N GLU A 250 -18.12 1.17 14.24
CA GLU A 250 -17.95 0.08 15.21
C GLU A 250 -18.13 0.58 16.65
N GLU A 251 -17.54 1.72 16.99
CA GLU A 251 -17.69 2.39 18.29
C GLU A 251 -19.15 2.74 18.61
N ARG A 252 -19.96 2.99 17.56
CA ARG A 252 -21.39 3.30 17.66
C ARG A 252 -22.30 2.07 17.49
N GLY A 253 -21.72 0.88 17.53
CA GLY A 253 -22.43 -0.39 17.40
C GLY A 253 -23.14 -0.54 16.06
N ALA A 254 -22.52 -0.05 14.98
CA ALA A 254 -22.99 -0.18 13.61
C ALA A 254 -21.99 -1.03 12.79
N PHE A 255 -22.48 -1.65 11.72
CA PHE A 255 -21.65 -2.47 10.84
C PHE A 255 -20.72 -1.62 9.98
N SER A 256 -21.21 -0.49 9.48
CA SER A 256 -20.44 0.42 8.64
C SER A 256 -20.98 1.85 8.75
N SER A 257 -20.29 2.76 8.09
CA SER A 257 -20.67 4.16 7.94
C SER A 257 -20.93 4.51 6.47
N ILE A 258 -21.53 5.68 6.26
CA ILE A 258 -21.68 6.35 4.97
C ILE A 258 -21.28 7.82 5.11
N TRP A 259 -20.74 8.39 4.03
CA TRP A 259 -20.52 9.84 3.93
C TRP A 259 -21.73 10.54 3.32
N VAL A 260 -21.91 11.79 3.76
CA VAL A 260 -22.83 12.76 3.17
C VAL A 260 -21.97 13.93 2.72
N ASP A 261 -22.18 14.38 1.49
CA ASP A 261 -21.44 15.51 0.92
C ASP A 261 -21.93 16.86 1.46
N ASP A 262 -21.26 17.93 1.06
CA ASP A 262 -21.58 19.30 1.49
C ASP A 262 -22.96 19.80 0.99
N HIS A 263 -23.58 19.09 0.05
CA HIS A 263 -24.93 19.36 -0.46
C HIS A 263 -26.01 18.54 0.26
N GLY A 264 -25.64 17.72 1.24
CA GLY A 264 -26.57 16.84 1.94
C GLY A 264 -26.93 15.57 1.17
N CYS A 265 -26.20 15.24 0.10
CA CYS A 265 -26.40 14.03 -0.70
C CYS A 265 -25.56 12.87 -0.16
N ILE A 266 -26.10 11.66 -0.21
CA ILE A 266 -25.40 10.44 0.19
C ILE A 266 -24.33 10.13 -0.85
N ALA A 267 -23.11 9.89 -0.40
CA ALA A 267 -21.97 9.55 -1.25
C ALA A 267 -21.68 8.04 -1.22
N GLU A 268 -20.60 7.63 -0.57
CA GLU A 268 -20.17 6.22 -0.46
C GLU A 268 -19.93 5.81 0.99
N GLY A 269 -19.77 4.50 1.21
CA GLY A 269 -19.24 3.95 2.47
C GLY A 269 -17.72 3.75 2.39
N PRO A 270 -17.05 3.35 3.49
CA PRO A 270 -15.60 3.21 3.54
C PRO A 270 -15.07 2.15 2.55
N ASN A 271 -15.86 1.14 2.20
CA ASN A 271 -15.45 0.06 1.30
C ASN A 271 -16.54 -0.32 0.27
N THR A 272 -17.59 0.50 0.13
CA THR A 272 -18.82 0.14 -0.58
C THR A 272 -19.46 1.34 -1.26
N ASN A 273 -20.05 1.13 -2.43
CA ASN A 273 -21.01 2.07 -3.01
C ASN A 273 -22.41 1.86 -2.42
N ILE A 274 -23.26 2.85 -2.55
CA ILE A 274 -24.65 2.84 -2.04
C ILE A 274 -25.58 2.90 -3.24
N ALA A 275 -26.66 2.14 -3.19
CA ALA A 275 -27.75 2.24 -4.15
C ALA A 275 -29.08 2.10 -3.41
N PHE A 276 -30.08 2.81 -3.91
CA PHE A 276 -31.44 2.82 -3.38
C PHE A 276 -32.36 2.07 -4.34
N VAL A 277 -33.22 1.23 -3.79
CA VAL A 277 -34.30 0.59 -4.53
C VAL A 277 -35.60 1.21 -4.05
N SER A 278 -36.30 1.90 -4.95
CA SER A 278 -37.60 2.52 -4.64
C SER A 278 -38.70 1.47 -4.47
N LYS A 279 -39.87 1.89 -3.97
CA LYS A 279 -41.04 0.99 -3.87
C LYS A 279 -41.51 0.50 -5.25
N GLU A 280 -41.28 1.30 -6.28
CA GLU A 280 -41.55 1.03 -7.69
C GLU A 280 -40.45 0.18 -8.34
N ARG A 281 -39.47 -0.30 -7.55
CA ARG A 281 -38.32 -1.11 -8.00
C ARG A 281 -37.38 -0.37 -8.97
N ALA A 282 -37.36 0.95 -8.93
CA ALA A 282 -36.34 1.75 -9.62
C ALA A 282 -35.03 1.73 -8.82
N LEU A 283 -33.89 1.61 -9.52
CA LEU A 283 -32.57 1.75 -8.94
C LEU A 283 -32.09 3.20 -9.07
N ALA A 284 -31.70 3.82 -7.96
CA ALA A 284 -31.01 5.09 -7.92
C ALA A 284 -29.66 4.92 -7.22
N SER A 285 -28.63 5.62 -7.67
CA SER A 285 -27.27 5.59 -7.11
C SER A 285 -26.70 7.00 -7.07
#